data_AF-A0A5J9U3E5-F1
#
_entry.id   AF-A0A5J9U3E5-F1
#
_cell.length_a   1.000
_cell.length_b   1.000
_cell.length_c   1.000
_cell.angle_alpha   90.00
_cell.angle_beta   90.00
_cell.angle_gamma   90.00
#
_symmetry.space_group_name_H-M   'P 1'
#
loop_
_entity.id
_entity.type
_entity.pdbx_description
1 polymer ?
#
loop_
_entity_poly.entity_id
_entity_poly.type
_entity_poly.pdbx_seq_one_letter_code
_entity_poly.pdbx_strand_id
1 'polypeptide(L)'
;MWVHSHASMRTHLVSETERAHPVGLRGFKYSRLLAASAPGVTNFQPAHHPSPPLPSPLRGIQQPRRALATRLPTARSVAAPRKEGRKEGRMSRSSSAMDVFNDVLFVRLRSITREGKYMAADVDGVKVVLSGQRNVYNTVWAVDPTPAPPGHGPCVLLRSAAYGRYLFATNRRAGLGLGKSVEQVDKEQIEPPPGMLWNVARRGGDFVVRTVTGRYLRANGKHLKFRREVTTTSAPMGENTSPMMLWAIEPVPAVTNPPGMLQDPRQLTHKNRALPTEAQVSRQIRYLQPQEDGSIDEEEWTTIEISNNNLLQLRYNLANRHGPVYLCAGFGLCIRAGRYGRLTPILIDLPIGNNKMDIVVVAVGSTADNDLRYPNVTAP
;
A
#
# COMPACT_ATOMS: atom_id res chain seq x y z
N MET A 1 79.08 25.99 28.98
CA MET A 1 77.64 25.64 29.03
C MET A 1 77.52 24.28 28.36
N TRP A 2 77.16 23.25 29.12
CA TRP A 2 77.34 21.83 28.79
C TRP A 2 76.40 21.34 27.69
N VAL A 3 76.92 20.59 26.71
CA VAL A 3 76.18 19.54 26.00
C VAL A 3 77.14 18.37 25.78
N HIS A 4 76.92 17.27 26.51
CA HIS A 4 77.66 16.03 26.37
C HIS A 4 77.10 15.23 25.19
N SER A 5 77.97 14.97 24.22
CA SER A 5 77.86 13.91 23.22
C SER A 5 78.43 12.64 23.82
N HIS A 6 77.78 11.48 23.64
CA HIS A 6 78.53 10.23 23.45
C HIS A 6 77.68 9.09 22.88
N ALA A 7 78.19 8.59 21.76
CA ALA A 7 78.37 7.19 21.38
C ALA A 7 77.17 6.26 21.11
N SER A 8 77.06 5.96 19.82
CA SER A 8 76.50 4.74 19.21
C SER A 8 77.47 3.56 19.36
N MET A 9 76.94 2.36 19.66
CA MET A 9 77.50 1.07 19.24
C MET A 9 76.51 -0.10 19.45
N ARG A 10 76.20 -0.80 18.33
CA ARG A 10 76.22 -2.28 18.07
C ARG A 10 75.81 -3.24 19.22
N THR A 11 75.06 -4.33 19.04
CA THR A 11 75.17 -5.44 18.04
C THR A 11 74.02 -6.47 18.22
N HIS A 12 73.61 -7.08 17.09
CA HIS A 12 73.12 -8.45 16.80
C HIS A 12 72.50 -9.39 17.86
N LEU A 13 71.40 -10.07 17.48
CA LEU A 13 71.32 -11.54 17.43
C LEU A 13 70.12 -12.05 16.58
N VAL A 14 70.31 -13.26 16.06
CA VAL A 14 69.64 -13.97 14.95
C VAL A 14 68.57 -14.93 15.46
N SER A 15 67.52 -15.23 14.68
CA SER A 15 67.00 -16.61 14.51
C SER A 15 66.01 -16.73 13.34
N GLU A 16 66.28 -17.75 12.52
CA GLU A 16 65.49 -18.25 11.38
C GLU A 16 64.22 -18.97 11.83
N THR A 17 63.17 -19.01 10.99
CA THR A 17 62.67 -20.26 10.37
C THR A 17 61.53 -20.03 9.39
N GLU A 18 61.57 -20.84 8.32
CA GLU A 18 60.74 -20.86 7.12
C GLU A 18 59.34 -21.49 7.29
N ARG A 19 58.41 -20.97 6.47
CA ARG A 19 57.40 -21.62 5.59
C ARG A 19 56.58 -22.83 6.08
N ALA A 20 55.25 -22.72 5.89
CA ALA A 20 54.45 -23.69 5.13
C ALA A 20 53.16 -23.06 4.55
N HIS A 21 52.78 -23.50 3.34
CA HIS A 21 51.70 -23.01 2.46
C HIS A 21 50.34 -23.76 2.65
N PRO A 22 49.24 -23.31 2.00
CA PRO A 22 47.86 -23.67 2.37
C PRO A 22 47.29 -24.87 1.61
N VAL A 23 46.24 -25.50 2.18
CA VAL A 23 45.46 -26.56 1.53
C VAL A 23 43.98 -26.18 1.54
N GLY A 24 43.35 -26.22 0.36
CA GLY A 24 41.92 -25.97 0.16
C GLY A 24 41.04 -27.18 0.49
N LEU A 25 39.75 -26.94 0.72
CA LEU A 25 38.77 -28.00 0.90
C LEU A 25 37.53 -27.79 0.02
N ARG A 26 37.31 -28.80 -0.84
CA ARG A 26 36.10 -29.04 -1.63
C ARG A 26 34.95 -29.51 -0.73
N GLY A 27 33.73 -29.30 -1.24
CA GLY A 27 32.48 -29.54 -0.53
C GLY A 27 32.14 -30.99 -0.20
N PHE A 28 31.12 -31.11 0.66
CA PHE A 28 30.47 -32.36 1.01
C PHE A 28 28.96 -32.24 0.80
N LYS A 29 28.42 -33.18 0.03
CA LYS A 29 27.01 -33.57 0.02
C LYS A 29 26.79 -34.56 1.16
N TYR A 30 25.71 -34.41 1.93
CA TYR A 30 25.08 -35.55 2.61
C TYR A 30 23.57 -35.41 2.55
N SER A 31 22.93 -36.52 2.17
CA SER A 31 21.49 -36.72 2.10
C SER A 31 21.18 -38.06 2.76
N ARG A 32 20.07 -38.10 3.54
CA ARG A 32 19.34 -39.29 4.06
C ARG A 32 20.10 -40.08 5.14
N LEU A 33 19.52 -40.62 6.22
CA LEU A 33 18.17 -41.06 6.62
C LEU A 33 18.16 -41.18 8.16
N LEU A 34 16.99 -41.02 8.82
CA LEU A 34 16.48 -41.89 9.90
C LEU A 34 15.15 -41.32 10.44
N ALA A 35 14.04 -41.98 10.11
CA ALA A 35 12.82 -41.98 10.90
C ALA A 35 12.14 -43.33 10.68
N ALA A 36 12.10 -44.14 11.72
CA ALA A 36 11.44 -45.44 11.74
C ALA A 36 10.21 -45.39 12.66
N SER A 37 9.15 -46.00 12.14
CA SER A 37 8.02 -46.66 12.80
C SER A 37 7.00 -45.86 13.62
N ALA A 38 5.78 -45.76 13.05
CA ALA A 38 4.51 -45.66 13.76
C ALA A 38 4.14 -47.00 14.44
N PRO A 39 3.14 -46.99 15.35
CA PRO A 39 1.88 -47.66 14.99
C PRO A 39 0.62 -46.92 15.47
N GLY A 40 -0.53 -47.23 14.86
CA GLY A 40 -1.85 -47.00 15.46
C GLY A 40 -2.86 -46.26 14.58
N VAL A 41 -3.35 -46.93 13.54
CA VAL A 41 -4.56 -46.53 12.79
C VAL A 41 -5.78 -46.93 13.60
N THR A 42 -6.64 -45.98 13.95
CA THR A 42 -8.05 -46.26 14.28
C THR A 42 -8.93 -45.53 13.27
N ASN A 43 -9.67 -46.34 12.50
CA ASN A 43 -10.63 -45.92 11.48
C ASN A 43 -11.81 -45.19 12.13
N PHE A 44 -12.05 -43.94 11.74
CA PHE A 44 -13.34 -43.29 11.89
C PHE A 44 -13.93 -43.06 10.48
N GLN A 45 -14.95 -43.85 10.15
CA GLN A 45 -15.85 -43.59 9.02
C GLN A 45 -16.71 -42.36 9.33
N PRO A 46 -16.81 -41.37 8.43
CA PRO A 46 -17.86 -40.37 8.52
C PRO A 46 -19.17 -40.93 7.97
N ALA A 47 -20.20 -40.94 8.81
CA ALA A 47 -21.56 -41.33 8.46
C ALA A 47 -22.16 -40.39 7.41
N HIS A 48 -22.78 -40.99 6.39
CA HIS A 48 -23.63 -40.32 5.42
C HIS A 48 -24.86 -39.73 6.10
N HIS A 49 -25.03 -38.40 6.04
CA HIS A 49 -26.32 -37.74 6.26
C HIS A 49 -26.91 -37.27 4.92
N PRO A 50 -28.20 -37.54 4.64
CA PRO A 50 -28.81 -37.19 3.37
C PRO A 50 -29.18 -35.70 3.30
N SER A 51 -28.96 -35.10 2.13
CA SER A 51 -29.37 -33.73 1.80
C SER A 51 -30.91 -33.60 1.68
N PRO A 52 -31.52 -32.49 2.12
CA PRO A 52 -32.93 -32.22 1.88
C PRO A 52 -33.20 -31.78 0.42
N PRO A 53 -34.39 -32.02 -0.15
CA PRO A 53 -34.66 -31.78 -1.56
C PRO A 53 -34.96 -30.31 -1.88
N LEU A 54 -34.56 -29.90 -3.09
CA LEU A 54 -34.92 -28.64 -3.75
C LEU A 54 -36.40 -28.65 -4.20
N PRO A 55 -37.16 -27.54 -4.10
CA PRO A 55 -38.47 -27.44 -4.72
C PRO A 55 -38.37 -27.07 -6.21
N SER A 56 -39.12 -27.81 -7.04
CA SER A 56 -39.39 -27.51 -8.46
C SER A 56 -40.67 -26.65 -8.63
N PRO A 57 -40.86 -25.97 -9.77
CA PRO A 57 -41.65 -24.73 -9.87
C PRO A 57 -43.13 -24.97 -10.20
N LEU A 58 -44.01 -24.16 -9.62
CA LEU A 58 -45.43 -24.11 -10.01
C LEU A 58 -45.67 -23.13 -11.15
N ARG A 59 -46.27 -23.69 -12.20
CA ARG A 59 -46.87 -23.01 -13.35
C ARG A 59 -48.06 -22.12 -12.95
N GLY A 60 -48.04 -20.89 -13.47
CA GLY A 60 -49.03 -20.39 -14.43
C GLY A 60 -50.49 -20.20 -14.00
N ILE A 61 -50.95 -18.94 -13.97
CA ILE A 61 -52.32 -18.51 -14.26
C ILE A 61 -52.21 -17.16 -14.99
N GLN A 62 -52.27 -17.16 -16.32
CA GLN A 62 -53.40 -16.76 -17.18
C GLN A 62 -53.82 -15.28 -17.11
N GLN A 63 -53.57 -14.62 -18.25
CA GLN A 63 -54.21 -13.37 -18.70
C GLN A 63 -55.71 -13.57 -18.93
N PRO A 64 -56.47 -12.47 -19.02
CA PRO A 64 -57.49 -12.39 -20.05
C PRO A 64 -57.29 -11.19 -20.99
N ARG A 65 -57.55 -11.48 -22.26
CA ARG A 65 -57.63 -10.55 -23.38
C ARG A 65 -59.09 -10.11 -23.60
N ARG A 66 -59.19 -8.89 -24.15
CA ARG A 66 -60.12 -8.40 -25.19
C ARG A 66 -61.46 -7.74 -24.80
N ALA A 67 -61.49 -6.45 -25.16
CA ALA A 67 -62.36 -5.82 -26.16
C ALA A 67 -63.77 -5.35 -25.75
N LEU A 68 -64.05 -4.05 -25.99
CA LEU A 68 -64.88 -3.63 -27.13
C LEU A 68 -64.76 -2.12 -27.36
N ALA A 69 -64.79 -1.73 -28.63
CA ALA A 69 -64.84 -0.35 -29.08
C ALA A 69 -66.29 0.12 -29.23
N THR A 70 -66.55 1.41 -28.97
CA THR A 70 -67.69 2.15 -29.53
C THR A 70 -67.26 3.59 -29.82
N ARG A 71 -67.66 4.08 -31.00
CA ARG A 71 -67.37 5.41 -31.56
C ARG A 71 -68.55 6.36 -31.32
N LEU A 72 -68.26 7.67 -31.45
CA LEU A 72 -69.01 8.81 -32.05
C LEU A 72 -69.01 10.09 -31.15
N PRO A 73 -69.27 11.32 -31.66
CA PRO A 73 -68.24 12.23 -32.18
C PRO A 73 -68.32 13.69 -31.64
N THR A 74 -67.34 14.51 -32.04
CA THR A 74 -67.36 15.99 -32.19
C THR A 74 -67.67 16.90 -30.99
N ALA A 75 -66.68 17.70 -30.58
CA ALA A 75 -66.88 19.09 -30.16
C ALA A 75 -65.61 19.92 -30.39
N ARG A 76 -65.83 21.21 -30.65
CA ARG A 76 -64.94 22.21 -31.26
C ARG A 76 -63.73 22.62 -30.43
N SER A 77 -62.70 22.99 -31.18
CA SER A 77 -61.58 23.88 -30.85
C SER A 77 -61.99 25.09 -30.00
N VAL A 78 -61.28 25.28 -28.88
CA VAL A 78 -61.01 26.60 -28.28
C VAL A 78 -59.57 26.58 -27.76
N ALA A 79 -58.79 27.56 -28.19
CA ALA A 79 -57.36 27.72 -27.94
C ALA A 79 -57.04 27.87 -26.45
N ALA A 80 -56.02 27.15 -25.98
CA ALA A 80 -55.44 27.29 -24.64
C ALA A 80 -54.08 28.03 -24.72
N PRO A 81 -53.72 28.83 -23.70
CA PRO A 81 -52.57 29.71 -23.75
C PRO A 81 -51.25 28.94 -23.63
N ARG A 82 -50.22 29.44 -24.33
CA ARG A 82 -48.83 29.00 -24.23
C ARG A 82 -48.38 29.06 -22.77
N LYS A 83 -48.22 27.89 -22.13
CA LYS A 83 -47.37 27.75 -20.95
C LYS A 83 -45.93 27.68 -21.44
N GLU A 84 -45.18 28.75 -21.19
CA GLU A 84 -43.72 28.69 -21.17
C GLU A 84 -43.32 27.62 -20.15
N GLY A 85 -42.95 26.46 -20.66
CA GLY A 85 -42.19 25.48 -19.91
C GLY A 85 -40.84 26.11 -19.58
N ARG A 86 -40.74 26.71 -18.39
CA ARG A 86 -39.46 26.97 -17.72
C ARG A 86 -38.76 25.63 -17.66
N LYS A 87 -37.84 25.40 -18.59
CA LYS A 87 -36.84 24.35 -18.50
C LYS A 87 -36.10 24.66 -17.21
N GLU A 88 -36.45 23.97 -16.13
CA GLU A 88 -35.50 23.73 -15.05
C GLU A 88 -34.34 23.02 -15.73
N GLY A 89 -33.36 23.83 -16.11
CA GLY A 89 -32.05 23.34 -16.45
C GLY A 89 -31.60 22.55 -15.24
N ARG A 90 -31.66 21.23 -15.36
CA ARG A 90 -30.80 20.35 -14.59
C ARG A 90 -29.40 20.88 -14.88
N MET A 91 -28.91 21.77 -14.03
CA MET A 91 -27.52 22.16 -13.97
C MET A 91 -26.78 20.85 -13.85
N SER A 92 -26.27 20.37 -14.99
CA SER A 92 -25.22 19.40 -15.05
C SER A 92 -24.15 19.97 -14.12
N ARG A 93 -24.07 19.47 -12.88
CA ARG A 93 -22.90 19.69 -12.04
C ARG A 93 -21.75 19.29 -12.96
N SER A 94 -20.95 20.27 -13.35
CA SER A 94 -19.67 19.99 -14.00
C SER A 94 -18.96 19.06 -13.03
N SER A 95 -18.97 17.75 -13.32
CA SER A 95 -18.36 16.78 -12.45
C SER A 95 -16.88 17.11 -12.44
N SER A 96 -16.39 17.52 -11.28
CA SER A 96 -14.98 17.81 -11.10
C SER A 96 -14.23 16.52 -11.36
N ALA A 97 -13.06 16.58 -12.02
CA ALA A 97 -12.25 15.37 -12.21
C ALA A 97 -11.89 14.70 -10.86
N MET A 98 -11.91 15.46 -9.77
CA MET A 98 -11.72 14.99 -8.40
C MET A 98 -12.86 14.09 -7.88
N ASP A 99 -14.02 14.09 -8.53
CA ASP A 99 -15.17 13.27 -8.11
C ASP A 99 -14.87 11.76 -8.17
N VAL A 100 -13.83 11.36 -8.90
CA VAL A 100 -13.31 9.97 -8.90
C VAL A 100 -12.84 9.50 -7.52
N PHE A 101 -12.60 10.43 -6.59
CA PHE A 101 -12.21 10.14 -5.21
C PHE A 101 -13.34 10.34 -4.20
N ASN A 102 -14.53 10.80 -4.62
CA ASN A 102 -15.65 10.98 -3.70
C ASN A 102 -16.10 9.63 -3.14
N ASP A 103 -16.20 9.51 -1.82
CA ASP A 103 -16.56 8.29 -1.10
C ASP A 103 -15.64 7.08 -1.37
N VAL A 104 -14.44 7.31 -1.88
CA VAL A 104 -13.43 6.27 -2.14
C VAL A 104 -12.32 6.35 -1.10
N LEU A 105 -12.21 5.32 -0.27
CA LEU A 105 -11.15 5.23 0.75
C LEU A 105 -9.81 4.75 0.18
N PHE A 106 -9.85 3.85 -0.80
CA PHE A 106 -8.66 3.21 -1.35
C PHE A 106 -8.75 3.14 -2.88
N VAL A 107 -7.61 3.30 -3.54
CA VAL A 107 -7.48 3.21 -5.00
C VAL A 107 -6.27 2.39 -5.42
N ARG A 108 -6.32 1.87 -6.64
CA ARG A 108 -5.14 1.54 -7.44
C ARG A 108 -5.00 2.52 -8.58
N LEU A 109 -3.76 2.84 -8.93
CA LEU A 109 -3.44 3.61 -10.13
C LEU A 109 -2.85 2.66 -11.17
N ARG A 110 -3.64 2.31 -12.19
CA ARG A 110 -3.22 1.46 -13.29
C ARG A 110 -2.64 2.30 -14.42
N SER A 111 -1.47 1.93 -14.91
CA SER A 111 -0.87 2.58 -16.07
C SER A 111 -1.64 2.19 -17.34
N ILE A 112 -1.97 3.19 -18.16
CA ILE A 112 -2.64 2.95 -19.45
C ILE A 112 -1.67 2.35 -20.48
N THR A 113 -0.40 2.76 -20.45
CA THR A 113 0.61 2.28 -21.43
C THR A 113 1.26 0.96 -21.08
N ARG A 114 1.30 0.64 -19.78
CA ARG A 114 1.96 -0.56 -19.25
C ARG A 114 0.84 -1.48 -18.81
N GLU A 115 0.28 -2.19 -19.76
CA GLU A 115 -0.88 -3.05 -19.57
C GLU A 115 -0.70 -3.97 -18.35
N GLY A 116 -1.74 -4.01 -17.51
CA GLY A 116 -1.74 -4.77 -16.26
C GLY A 116 -0.72 -4.33 -15.22
N LYS A 117 -0.13 -3.13 -15.33
CA LYS A 117 0.80 -2.59 -14.32
C LYS A 117 0.16 -1.49 -13.48
N TYR A 118 0.42 -1.56 -12.18
CA TYR A 118 -0.10 -0.66 -11.16
C TYR A 118 1.05 0.04 -10.45
N MET A 119 0.81 1.26 -9.99
CA MET A 119 1.71 1.97 -9.08
C MET A 119 1.74 1.25 -7.74
N ALA A 120 2.94 0.89 -7.27
CA ALA A 120 3.15 0.15 -6.05
C ALA A 120 4.22 0.78 -5.16
N ALA A 121 3.96 0.82 -3.86
CA ALA A 121 4.94 1.03 -2.81
C ALA A 121 5.97 -0.11 -2.83
N ASP A 122 7.23 0.18 -3.14
CA ASP A 122 8.26 -0.85 -3.15
C ASP A 122 8.59 -1.32 -1.73
N VAL A 123 9.03 -2.57 -1.60
CA VAL A 123 9.33 -3.21 -0.31
C VAL A 123 10.61 -2.70 0.33
N ASP A 124 11.30 -1.73 -0.29
CA ASP A 124 12.37 -0.95 0.37
C ASP A 124 11.82 0.20 1.23
N GLY A 125 10.50 0.42 1.23
CA GLY A 125 9.84 1.47 2.01
C GLY A 125 10.12 2.89 1.51
N VAL A 126 10.77 3.05 0.36
CA VAL A 126 11.17 4.36 -0.18
C VAL A 126 10.70 4.51 -1.61
N LYS A 127 10.97 3.57 -2.50
CA LYS A 127 10.68 3.73 -3.93
C LYS A 127 9.22 3.47 -4.25
N VAL A 128 8.79 4.02 -5.38
CA VAL A 128 7.50 3.73 -6.00
C VAL A 128 7.74 3.15 -7.39
N VAL A 129 7.17 1.98 -7.65
CA VAL A 129 7.47 1.17 -8.84
C VAL A 129 6.19 0.67 -9.51
N LEU A 130 6.30 0.27 -10.78
CA LEU A 130 5.25 -0.43 -11.50
C LEU A 130 5.31 -1.94 -11.21
N SER A 131 4.19 -2.53 -10.82
CA SER A 131 4.05 -3.96 -10.58
C SER A 131 2.87 -4.56 -11.34
N GLY A 132 3.02 -5.81 -11.79
CA GLY A 132 1.91 -6.59 -12.32
C GLY A 132 1.17 -7.44 -11.29
N GLN A 133 1.63 -7.42 -10.03
CA GLN A 133 1.00 -8.17 -8.94
C GLN A 133 -0.18 -7.34 -8.42
N ARG A 134 -1.35 -7.44 -9.04
CA ARG A 134 -2.53 -6.62 -8.72
C ARG A 134 -3.04 -6.82 -7.28
N ASN A 135 -3.01 -8.05 -6.80
CA ASN A 135 -3.71 -8.44 -5.57
C ASN A 135 -2.82 -8.33 -4.32
N VAL A 136 -1.95 -7.31 -4.27
CA VAL A 136 -1.04 -7.04 -3.15
C VAL A 136 -1.31 -5.66 -2.55
N TYR A 137 -1.14 -5.54 -1.23
CA TYR A 137 -1.36 -4.29 -0.49
C TYR A 137 -0.47 -3.15 -0.98
N ASN A 138 0.74 -3.46 -1.45
CA ASN A 138 1.67 -2.48 -2.02
C ASN A 138 1.09 -1.69 -3.19
N THR A 139 0.10 -2.22 -3.93
CA THR A 139 -0.52 -1.52 -5.07
C THR A 139 -1.66 -0.57 -4.68
N VAL A 140 -2.06 -0.58 -3.41
CA VAL A 140 -3.21 0.14 -2.92
C VAL A 140 -2.77 1.41 -2.18
N TRP A 141 -3.45 2.50 -2.49
CA TRP A 141 -3.22 3.81 -1.91
C TRP A 141 -4.51 4.30 -1.28
N ALA A 142 -4.48 4.57 0.02
CA ALA A 142 -5.53 5.30 0.71
C ALA A 142 -5.58 6.74 0.19
N VAL A 143 -6.80 7.24 0.01
CA VAL A 143 -7.05 8.60 -0.44
C VAL A 143 -7.46 9.43 0.77
N ASP A 144 -6.60 10.36 1.17
CA ASP A 144 -6.88 11.28 2.27
C ASP A 144 -7.21 12.67 1.67
N PRO A 145 -8.49 13.10 1.65
CA PRO A 145 -8.85 14.45 1.23
C PRO A 145 -8.13 15.49 2.09
N THR A 146 -7.60 16.53 1.45
CA THR A 146 -6.87 17.59 2.15
C THR A 146 -7.28 18.96 1.59
N PRO A 147 -7.38 20.00 2.45
CA PRO A 147 -7.58 21.36 1.99
C PRO A 147 -6.52 21.74 0.95
N ALA A 148 -6.96 22.40 -0.12
CA ALA A 148 -6.05 22.92 -1.13
C ALA A 148 -5.34 24.17 -0.60
N PRO A 149 -4.04 24.36 -0.88
CA PRO A 149 -3.39 25.63 -0.65
C PRO A 149 -4.09 26.76 -1.44
N PRO A 150 -3.98 28.03 -1.01
CA PRO A 150 -4.50 29.16 -1.77
C PRO A 150 -4.07 29.13 -3.25
N GLY A 151 -5.00 29.41 -4.15
CA GLY A 151 -4.75 29.40 -5.61
C GLY A 151 -4.70 28.00 -6.25
N HIS A 152 -4.95 26.93 -5.50
CA HIS A 152 -4.99 25.56 -6.01
C HIS A 152 -6.41 24.96 -5.93
N GLY A 153 -6.73 24.07 -6.86
CA GLY A 153 -7.98 23.28 -6.79
C GLY A 153 -7.90 22.15 -5.75
N PRO A 154 -8.99 21.40 -5.52
CA PRO A 154 -9.05 20.35 -4.51
C PRO A 154 -7.90 19.33 -4.65
N CYS A 155 -7.38 18.89 -3.51
CA CYS A 155 -6.20 18.01 -3.43
C CYS A 155 -6.48 16.79 -2.54
N VAL A 156 -5.67 15.76 -2.73
CA VAL A 156 -5.61 14.55 -1.91
C VAL A 156 -4.16 14.25 -1.55
N LEU A 157 -3.97 13.57 -0.42
CA LEU A 157 -2.75 12.83 -0.14
C LEU A 157 -3.00 11.37 -0.53
N LEU A 158 -1.98 10.74 -1.13
CA LEU A 158 -2.02 9.31 -1.45
C LEU A 158 -1.11 8.59 -0.45
N ARG A 159 -1.72 7.81 0.44
CA ARG A 159 -1.02 7.09 1.51
C ARG A 159 -0.95 5.61 1.19
N SER A 160 0.25 5.03 1.22
CA SER A 160 0.47 3.61 0.98
C SER A 160 -0.31 2.76 1.99
N ALA A 161 -1.19 1.88 1.51
CA ALA A 161 -1.87 0.94 2.39
C ALA A 161 -0.94 -0.15 2.95
N ALA A 162 0.23 -0.33 2.34
CA ALA A 162 1.25 -1.28 2.77
C ALA A 162 2.07 -0.78 3.97
N TYR A 163 2.48 0.50 3.94
CA TYR A 163 3.47 1.03 4.88
C TYR A 163 3.05 2.35 5.54
N GLY A 164 1.84 2.85 5.28
CA GLY A 164 1.32 4.10 5.85
C GLY A 164 2.03 5.39 5.38
N ARG A 165 3.10 5.27 4.61
CA ARG A 165 3.89 6.40 4.07
C ARG A 165 3.16 7.08 2.90
N TYR A 166 3.46 8.36 2.68
CA TYR A 166 2.79 9.19 1.69
C TYR A 166 3.58 9.30 0.38
N LEU A 167 2.86 9.35 -0.74
CA LEU A 167 3.42 9.58 -2.06
C LEU A 167 3.96 11.01 -2.18
N PHE A 168 5.25 11.14 -2.48
CA PHE A 168 5.92 12.43 -2.51
C PHE A 168 6.80 12.61 -3.75
N ALA A 169 6.58 13.71 -4.47
CA ALA A 169 7.39 14.10 -5.61
C ALA A 169 8.63 14.91 -5.18
N THR A 170 9.80 14.28 -5.22
CA THR A 170 11.07 14.91 -4.85
C THR A 170 11.61 15.80 -5.96
N ASN A 171 12.61 16.64 -5.67
CA ASN A 171 13.39 17.36 -6.69
C ASN A 171 14.61 16.57 -7.20
N ARG A 172 14.85 15.37 -6.67
CA ARG A 172 15.95 14.48 -7.07
C ARG A 172 15.67 13.87 -8.44
N ARG A 173 16.71 13.67 -9.25
CA ARG A 173 16.58 12.90 -10.50
C ARG A 173 16.29 11.45 -10.15
N ALA A 174 15.41 10.81 -10.92
CA ALA A 174 15.14 9.39 -10.79
C ALA A 174 16.41 8.58 -11.05
N GLY A 175 16.63 7.52 -10.27
CA GLY A 175 17.79 6.63 -10.47
C GLY A 175 17.63 5.77 -11.73
N LEU A 176 16.41 5.32 -12.01
CA LEU A 176 16.06 4.43 -13.12
C LEU A 176 14.78 4.90 -13.81
N GLY A 177 14.82 6.04 -14.50
CA GLY A 177 13.65 6.57 -15.19
C GLY A 177 13.90 7.92 -15.84
N LEU A 178 12.92 8.43 -16.56
CA LEU A 178 12.93 9.82 -17.01
C LEU A 178 12.18 10.69 -16.00
N GLY A 179 12.76 11.83 -15.63
CA GLY A 179 12.13 12.79 -14.72
C GLY A 179 12.70 12.76 -13.30
N LYS A 180 11.88 13.23 -12.36
CA LYS A 180 12.21 13.38 -10.95
C LYS A 180 11.63 12.23 -10.13
N SER A 181 12.33 11.80 -9.08
CA SER A 181 11.94 10.63 -8.30
C SER A 181 10.66 10.87 -7.51
N VAL A 182 9.85 9.82 -7.40
CA VAL A 182 8.67 9.75 -6.54
C VAL A 182 8.93 8.71 -5.48
N GLU A 183 8.76 9.10 -4.23
CA GLU A 183 9.15 8.32 -3.07
C GLU A 183 8.01 8.23 -2.05
N GLN A 184 8.15 7.31 -1.11
CA GLN A 184 7.31 7.11 0.05
C GLN A 184 7.96 7.82 1.25
N VAL A 185 7.29 8.82 1.83
CA VAL A 185 7.83 9.61 2.94
C VAL A 185 6.87 9.68 4.11
N ASP A 186 7.43 9.86 5.30
CA ASP A 186 6.65 10.13 6.52
C ASP A 186 6.11 11.56 6.52
N LYS A 187 4.93 11.77 7.12
CA LYS A 187 4.30 13.09 7.24
C LYS A 187 4.67 13.73 8.58
N GLU A 188 5.78 14.46 8.58
CA GLU A 188 6.31 15.12 9.78
C GLU A 188 5.76 16.53 10.03
N GLN A 189 5.06 17.11 9.07
CA GLN A 189 4.46 18.45 9.19
C GLN A 189 2.94 18.36 9.25
N ILE A 190 2.31 19.26 10.03
CA ILE A 190 0.85 19.40 10.09
C ILE A 190 0.33 19.69 8.68
N GLU A 191 0.86 20.75 8.09
CA GLU A 191 0.62 21.13 6.70
C GLU A 191 1.46 20.25 5.77
N PRO A 192 0.85 19.50 4.85
CA PRO A 192 1.60 18.67 3.92
C PRO A 192 2.42 19.55 2.95
N PRO A 193 3.69 19.22 2.70
CA PRO A 193 4.50 19.96 1.74
C PRO A 193 3.93 19.83 0.31
N PRO A 194 4.16 20.81 -0.59
CA PRO A 194 3.62 20.81 -1.95
C PRO A 194 3.96 19.56 -2.80
N GLY A 195 5.05 18.85 -2.50
CA GLY A 195 5.38 17.60 -3.19
C GLY A 195 4.47 16.42 -2.82
N MET A 196 3.70 16.52 -1.73
CA MET A 196 2.80 15.48 -1.22
C MET A 196 1.34 15.69 -1.66
N LEU A 197 1.02 16.88 -2.17
CA LEU A 197 -0.32 17.27 -2.55
C LEU A 197 -0.56 16.93 -4.02
N TRP A 198 -1.54 16.06 -4.27
CA TRP A 198 -1.90 15.56 -5.58
C TRP A 198 -3.32 15.97 -5.94
N ASN A 199 -3.55 16.20 -7.22
CA ASN A 199 -4.89 16.31 -7.76
C ASN A 199 -4.95 15.58 -9.11
N VAL A 200 -6.16 15.39 -9.61
CA VAL A 200 -6.39 14.69 -10.86
C VAL A 200 -7.14 15.57 -11.85
N ALA A 201 -6.85 15.37 -13.13
CA ALA A 201 -7.58 15.98 -14.21
C ALA A 201 -7.94 14.91 -15.24
N ARG A 202 -9.17 15.00 -15.78
CA ARG A 202 -9.63 14.08 -16.81
C ARG A 202 -8.99 14.42 -18.14
N ARG A 203 -8.50 13.40 -18.87
CA ARG A 203 -7.93 13.52 -20.21
C ARG A 203 -8.44 12.37 -21.06
N GLY A 204 -9.44 12.64 -21.90
CA GLY A 204 -10.16 11.60 -22.63
C GLY A 204 -10.91 10.69 -21.66
N GLY A 205 -10.72 9.37 -21.80
CA GLY A 205 -11.31 8.36 -20.89
C GLY A 205 -10.57 8.19 -19.56
N ASP A 206 -9.32 8.66 -19.47
CA ASP A 206 -8.40 8.40 -18.37
C ASP A 206 -8.06 9.69 -17.59
N PHE A 207 -7.12 9.57 -16.65
CA PHE A 207 -6.72 10.64 -15.76
C PHE A 207 -5.23 10.95 -15.88
N VAL A 208 -4.89 12.23 -15.71
CA VAL A 208 -3.55 12.63 -15.30
C VAL A 208 -3.54 12.93 -13.82
N VAL A 209 -2.51 12.46 -13.13
CA VAL A 209 -2.28 12.77 -11.71
C VAL A 209 -1.16 13.80 -11.65
N ARG A 210 -1.43 14.97 -11.07
CA ARG A 210 -0.47 16.07 -11.00
C ARG A 210 -0.24 16.50 -9.57
N THR A 211 1.01 16.83 -9.26
CA THR A 211 1.35 17.53 -8.03
C THR A 211 0.88 18.98 -8.12
N VAL A 212 0.65 19.63 -6.97
CA VAL A 212 0.40 21.08 -6.96
C VAL A 212 1.60 21.89 -7.47
N THR A 213 2.81 21.30 -7.43
CA THR A 213 4.03 21.87 -8.07
C THR A 213 4.01 21.82 -9.60
N GLY A 214 2.92 21.36 -10.22
CA GLY A 214 2.73 21.37 -11.68
C GLY A 214 3.38 20.21 -12.43
N ARG A 215 3.84 19.16 -11.74
CA ARG A 215 4.45 17.98 -12.36
C ARG A 215 3.47 16.82 -12.45
N TYR A 216 3.60 16.03 -13.51
CA TYR A 216 2.73 14.92 -13.84
C TYR A 216 3.37 13.60 -13.43
N LEU A 217 2.59 12.74 -12.78
CA LEU A 217 2.97 11.37 -12.46
C LEU A 217 3.14 10.56 -13.74
N ARG A 218 4.26 9.85 -13.86
CA ARG A 218 4.69 9.16 -15.08
C ARG A 218 5.06 7.71 -14.79
N ALA A 219 4.45 6.82 -15.56
CA ALA A 219 4.84 5.42 -15.66
C ALA A 219 6.02 5.28 -16.64
N ASN A 220 7.18 4.83 -16.15
CA ASN A 220 8.31 4.53 -17.03
C ASN A 220 8.26 3.09 -17.61
N GLY A 221 9.20 2.81 -18.49
CA GLY A 221 9.46 1.46 -18.96
C GLY A 221 8.68 1.01 -20.19
N LYS A 222 8.02 1.93 -20.92
CA LYS A 222 7.46 1.64 -22.26
C LYS A 222 8.57 1.10 -23.20
N HIS A 223 9.74 1.74 -23.19
CA HIS A 223 10.85 1.39 -24.07
C HIS A 223 11.87 0.43 -23.44
N LEU A 224 12.03 0.48 -22.11
CA LEU A 224 12.99 -0.35 -21.38
C LEU A 224 12.28 -1.04 -20.22
N LYS A 225 11.90 -2.32 -20.39
CA LYS A 225 10.99 -3.03 -19.48
C LYS A 225 11.49 -3.10 -18.02
N PHE A 226 12.80 -3.03 -17.80
CA PHE A 226 13.42 -3.00 -16.47
C PHE A 226 13.29 -1.66 -15.73
N ARG A 227 12.99 -0.56 -16.44
CA ARG A 227 12.70 0.74 -15.82
C ARG A 227 11.30 0.74 -15.25
N ARG A 228 11.17 0.28 -14.01
CA ARG A 228 9.90 0.17 -13.30
C ARG A 228 9.59 1.38 -12.43
N GLU A 229 10.51 2.32 -12.24
CA GLU A 229 10.31 3.48 -11.36
C GLU A 229 9.16 4.36 -11.86
N VAL A 230 8.30 4.79 -10.94
CA VAL A 230 7.31 5.84 -11.18
C VAL A 230 7.98 7.17 -10.87
N THR A 231 7.83 8.15 -11.77
CA THR A 231 8.51 9.45 -11.65
C THR A 231 7.51 10.58 -11.81
N THR A 232 7.96 11.80 -11.57
CA THR A 232 7.25 12.99 -12.03
C THR A 232 8.03 13.69 -13.14
N THR A 233 7.31 14.36 -14.04
CA THR A 233 7.92 15.17 -15.09
C THR A 233 7.11 16.43 -15.32
N SER A 234 7.75 17.49 -15.76
CA SER A 234 7.04 18.71 -16.15
C SER A 234 6.09 18.44 -17.31
N ALA A 235 5.12 19.32 -17.51
CA ALA A 235 4.29 19.27 -18.71
C ALA A 235 5.19 19.18 -19.96
N PRO A 236 4.86 18.30 -20.93
CA PRO A 236 5.52 18.37 -22.23
C PRO A 236 5.30 19.75 -22.85
N MET A 237 6.25 20.23 -23.64
CA MET A 237 6.08 21.47 -24.39
C MET A 237 4.93 21.27 -25.39
N GLY A 238 3.83 22.03 -25.25
CA GLY A 238 2.61 21.91 -26.08
C GLY A 238 1.48 21.09 -25.43
N GLU A 239 0.44 20.78 -26.22
CA GLU A 239 -0.80 20.14 -25.72
C GLU A 239 -0.72 18.61 -25.59
N ASN A 240 0.35 17.98 -26.11
CA ASN A 240 0.45 16.52 -26.20
C ASN A 240 0.93 15.89 -24.89
N THR A 241 -0.02 15.54 -24.03
CA THR A 241 0.23 14.72 -22.83
C THR A 241 0.74 13.33 -23.26
N SER A 242 1.95 12.96 -22.83
CA SER A 242 2.50 11.64 -23.12
C SER A 242 1.58 10.55 -22.55
N PRO A 243 1.26 9.47 -23.29
CA PRO A 243 0.46 8.36 -22.76
C PRO A 243 1.02 7.78 -21.46
N MET A 244 2.34 7.86 -21.24
CA MET A 244 3.00 7.43 -20.00
C MET A 244 2.55 8.23 -18.76
N MET A 245 1.84 9.34 -18.91
CA MET A 245 1.26 10.15 -17.83
C MET A 245 -0.22 9.84 -17.58
N LEU A 246 -0.84 8.97 -18.39
CA LEU A 246 -2.23 8.57 -18.25
C LEU A 246 -2.37 7.37 -17.31
N TRP A 247 -3.34 7.47 -16.41
CA TRP A 247 -3.67 6.50 -15.39
C TRP A 247 -5.17 6.23 -15.35
N ALA A 248 -5.54 4.96 -15.19
CA ALA A 248 -6.86 4.58 -14.72
C ALA A 248 -6.84 4.54 -13.19
N ILE A 249 -7.86 5.14 -12.58
CA ILE A 249 -8.06 5.12 -11.13
C ILE A 249 -9.13 4.08 -10.83
N GLU A 250 -8.74 3.03 -10.12
CA GLU A 250 -9.60 1.91 -9.79
C GLU A 250 -9.89 1.93 -8.28
N PRO A 251 -11.15 2.16 -7.86
CA PRO A 251 -11.52 2.05 -6.46
C PRO A 251 -11.27 0.64 -5.91
N VAL A 252 -10.79 0.56 -4.67
CA VAL A 252 -10.62 -0.69 -3.93
C VAL A 252 -11.62 -0.69 -2.78
N PRO A 253 -12.53 -1.69 -2.70
CA PRO A 253 -13.49 -1.77 -1.61
C PRO A 253 -12.80 -1.85 -0.24
N ALA A 254 -13.33 -1.11 0.73
CA ALA A 254 -12.93 -1.23 2.11
C ALA A 254 -13.77 -2.31 2.82
N VAL A 255 -13.15 -3.05 3.73
CA VAL A 255 -13.82 -3.96 4.66
C VAL A 255 -13.48 -3.55 6.10
N THR A 256 -14.35 -3.92 7.04
CA THR A 256 -14.19 -3.60 8.47
C THR A 256 -13.42 -4.67 9.23
N ASN A 257 -13.41 -5.91 8.73
CA ASN A 257 -12.72 -7.00 9.40
C ASN A 257 -11.26 -7.08 8.92
N PRO A 258 -10.29 -7.25 9.83
CA PRO A 258 -8.91 -7.48 9.45
C PRO A 258 -8.78 -8.80 8.65
N PRO A 259 -7.76 -8.92 7.77
CA PRO A 259 -7.42 -10.19 7.16
C PRO A 259 -7.03 -11.20 8.23
N GLY A 260 -7.35 -12.47 8.01
CA GLY A 260 -6.93 -13.52 8.94
C GLY A 260 -5.41 -13.58 9.06
N MET A 261 -4.87 -13.65 10.28
CA MET A 261 -3.42 -13.62 10.53
C MET A 261 -2.62 -14.71 9.82
N LEU A 262 -3.25 -15.85 9.51
CA LEU A 262 -2.63 -16.99 8.82
C LEU A 262 -2.74 -16.91 7.29
N GLN A 263 -3.38 -15.86 6.76
CA GLN A 263 -3.42 -15.67 5.31
C GLN A 263 -2.03 -15.28 4.80
N ASP A 264 -1.70 -15.75 3.59
CA ASP A 264 -0.48 -15.34 2.90
C ASP A 264 -0.40 -13.81 2.87
N PRO A 265 0.67 -13.19 3.42
CA PRO A 265 0.83 -11.75 3.38
C PRO A 265 0.92 -11.34 1.93
N ARG A 266 -0.18 -10.80 1.40
CA ARG A 266 -0.33 -10.36 0.01
C ARG A 266 0.57 -9.15 -0.28
N GLN A 267 1.87 -9.40 -0.26
CA GLN A 267 2.96 -8.45 -0.34
C GLN A 267 3.60 -8.53 -1.72
N LEU A 268 4.12 -7.40 -2.19
CA LEU A 268 4.92 -7.34 -3.40
C LEU A 268 6.17 -8.23 -3.28
N THR A 269 6.38 -9.10 -4.25
CA THR A 269 7.60 -9.92 -4.34
C THR A 269 8.42 -9.60 -5.58
N HIS A 270 9.75 -9.68 -5.46
CA HIS A 270 10.66 -9.52 -6.59
C HIS A 270 11.43 -10.82 -6.80
N LYS A 271 11.25 -11.46 -7.97
CA LYS A 271 11.77 -12.81 -8.27
C LYS A 271 13.28 -12.99 -8.05
N ASN A 272 14.07 -11.93 -8.25
CA ASN A 272 15.53 -11.97 -8.19
C ASN A 272 16.10 -11.15 -7.02
N ARG A 273 15.29 -10.85 -6.00
CA ARG A 273 15.76 -10.11 -4.83
C ARG A 273 16.39 -11.10 -3.85
N ALA A 274 17.62 -10.82 -3.43
CA ALA A 274 18.26 -11.56 -2.34
C ALA A 274 17.49 -11.36 -1.03
N LEU A 275 17.56 -12.35 -0.14
CA LEU A 275 17.02 -12.21 1.21
C LEU A 275 17.71 -11.01 1.90
N PRO A 276 16.95 -10.19 2.65
CA PRO A 276 17.55 -9.07 3.37
C PRO A 276 18.55 -9.60 4.39
N THR A 277 19.70 -8.95 4.49
CA THR A 277 20.65 -9.23 5.58
C THR A 277 20.13 -8.65 6.88
N GLU A 278 20.57 -9.20 8.01
CA GLU A 278 20.19 -8.70 9.34
C GLU A 278 20.45 -7.19 9.48
N ALA A 279 21.62 -6.72 9.00
CA ALA A 279 21.96 -5.30 8.99
C ALA A 279 20.99 -4.42 8.19
N GLN A 280 20.37 -4.95 7.13
CA GLN A 280 19.40 -4.22 6.31
C GLN A 280 18.01 -4.10 6.94
N VAL A 281 17.68 -4.96 7.91
CA VAL A 281 16.36 -4.97 8.57
C VAL A 281 16.44 -4.60 10.05
N SER A 282 17.65 -4.50 10.61
CA SER A 282 17.90 -4.02 11.95
C SER A 282 17.44 -2.58 12.12
N ARG A 283 16.48 -2.36 13.01
CA ARG A 283 15.91 -1.02 13.29
C ARG A 283 15.36 -0.90 14.71
N GLN A 284 15.23 0.35 15.13
CA GLN A 284 14.45 0.72 16.31
C GLN A 284 12.99 0.93 15.92
N ILE A 285 12.09 0.30 16.66
CA ILE A 285 10.65 0.53 16.60
C ILE A 285 10.24 1.21 17.89
N ARG A 286 9.54 2.34 17.78
CA ARG A 286 8.79 2.91 18.88
C ARG A 286 7.38 2.35 18.85
N TYR A 287 6.84 1.99 19.99
CA TYR A 287 5.47 1.53 20.12
C TYR A 287 4.81 2.06 21.39
N LEU A 288 3.48 2.17 21.33
CA LEU A 288 2.63 2.47 22.47
C LEU A 288 1.23 1.90 22.25
N GLN A 289 0.44 1.88 23.30
CA GLN A 289 -0.99 1.64 23.24
C GLN A 289 -1.70 3.00 23.40
N PRO A 290 -2.67 3.34 22.53
CA PRO A 290 -3.39 4.59 22.68
C PRO A 290 -4.29 4.53 23.91
N GLN A 291 -4.70 5.69 24.41
CA GLN A 291 -5.68 5.80 25.48
C GLN A 291 -7.06 5.27 25.03
N GLU A 292 -8.00 5.09 25.96
CA GLU A 292 -9.34 4.57 25.65
C GLU A 292 -10.11 5.44 24.63
N ASP A 293 -9.85 6.74 24.62
CA ASP A 293 -10.41 7.70 23.67
C ASP A 293 -9.71 7.69 22.29
N GLY A 294 -8.67 6.88 22.12
CA GLY A 294 -7.87 6.77 20.90
C GLY A 294 -6.78 7.84 20.78
N SER A 295 -6.61 8.72 21.76
CA SER A 295 -5.54 9.72 21.77
C SER A 295 -4.18 9.06 21.97
N ILE A 296 -3.15 9.69 21.40
CA ILE A 296 -1.76 9.24 21.49
C ILE A 296 -1.01 10.22 22.38
N ASP A 297 -0.53 9.74 23.52
CA ASP A 297 0.42 10.47 24.34
C ASP A 297 1.83 10.34 23.74
N GLU A 298 2.44 11.48 23.38
CA GLU A 298 3.77 11.50 22.76
C GLU A 298 4.90 11.21 23.76
N GLU A 299 4.63 11.16 25.06
CA GLU A 299 5.63 10.85 26.10
C GLU A 299 5.70 9.35 26.42
N GLU A 300 4.68 8.57 26.06
CA GLU A 300 4.56 7.14 26.41
C GLU A 300 5.20 6.17 25.39
N TRP A 301 5.89 6.69 24.37
CA TRP A 301 6.56 5.84 23.38
C TRP A 301 7.66 4.97 24.01
N THR A 302 7.50 3.66 23.92
CA THR A 302 8.53 2.69 24.32
C THR A 302 9.31 2.21 23.10
N THR A 303 10.61 1.96 23.21
CA THR A 303 11.45 1.50 22.08
C THR A 303 11.83 0.04 22.21
N ILE A 304 11.82 -0.68 21.08
CA ILE A 304 12.39 -2.01 20.92
C ILE A 304 13.34 -2.03 19.73
N GLU A 305 14.31 -2.94 19.77
CA GLU A 305 15.13 -3.26 18.62
C GLU A 305 14.66 -4.57 18.00
N ILE A 306 14.61 -4.59 16.67
CA ILE A 306 14.32 -5.78 15.89
C ILE A 306 15.39 -5.94 14.82
N SER A 307 15.72 -7.17 14.48
CA SER A 307 16.69 -7.52 13.44
C SER A 307 16.10 -8.38 12.32
N ASN A 308 14.78 -8.36 12.19
CA ASN A 308 14.02 -8.97 11.09
C ASN A 308 12.96 -7.99 10.61
N ASN A 309 12.25 -8.32 9.53
CA ASN A 309 11.14 -7.52 9.02
C ASN A 309 9.79 -8.27 9.07
N ASN A 310 9.73 -9.40 9.77
CA ASN A 310 8.55 -10.26 9.77
C ASN A 310 7.46 -9.71 10.71
N LEU A 311 6.26 -9.50 10.17
CA LEU A 311 5.16 -8.94 10.95
C LEU A 311 4.69 -9.85 12.09
N LEU A 312 4.62 -11.17 11.85
CA LEU A 312 4.20 -12.14 12.88
C LEU A 312 5.20 -12.20 14.02
N GLN A 313 6.51 -12.14 13.73
CA GLN A 313 7.54 -12.08 14.77
C GLN A 313 7.44 -10.80 15.60
N LEU A 314 7.19 -9.65 14.96
CA LEU A 314 6.95 -8.40 15.67
C LEU A 314 5.73 -8.53 16.59
N ARG A 315 4.61 -9.07 16.10
CA ARG A 315 3.41 -9.31 16.92
C ARG A 315 3.70 -10.19 18.12
N TYR A 316 4.41 -11.31 17.92
CA TYR A 316 4.81 -12.20 19.02
C TYR A 316 5.70 -11.49 20.05
N ASN A 317 6.68 -10.70 19.60
CA ASN A 317 7.56 -9.95 20.49
C ASN A 317 6.80 -8.92 21.34
N LEU A 318 5.81 -8.23 20.75
CA LEU A 318 4.98 -7.26 21.47
C LEU A 318 4.01 -7.93 22.43
N ALA A 319 3.37 -9.04 22.03
CA ALA A 319 2.50 -9.84 22.89
C ALA A 319 3.23 -10.27 24.18
N ASN A 320 4.45 -10.80 24.05
CA ASN A 320 5.23 -11.25 25.21
C ASN A 320 5.64 -10.11 26.16
N ARG A 321 5.82 -8.89 25.67
CA ARG A 321 6.18 -7.74 26.51
C ARG A 321 5.00 -7.25 27.36
N HIS A 322 3.78 -7.33 26.84
CA HIS A 322 2.58 -6.89 27.56
C HIS A 322 1.95 -7.99 28.44
N GLY A 323 2.55 -9.17 28.50
CA GLY A 323 2.16 -10.27 29.38
C GLY A 323 1.11 -11.23 28.79
N PRO A 324 0.72 -12.28 29.53
CA PRO A 324 -0.10 -13.39 29.02
C PRO A 324 -1.53 -13.02 28.60
N VAL A 325 -1.99 -11.80 28.92
CA VAL A 325 -3.32 -11.29 28.54
C VAL A 325 -3.38 -10.92 27.05
N TYR A 326 -2.25 -10.55 26.44
CA TYR A 326 -2.19 -10.20 25.03
C TYR A 326 -1.89 -11.43 24.17
N LEU A 327 -2.94 -12.14 23.77
CA LEU A 327 -2.82 -13.11 22.68
C LEU A 327 -2.44 -12.37 21.39
N CYS A 328 -1.67 -12.99 20.49
CA CYS A 328 -1.30 -12.39 19.19
C CYS A 328 -2.52 -11.92 18.36
N ALA A 329 -3.72 -12.44 18.65
CA ALA A 329 -4.98 -12.06 18.02
C ALA A 329 -5.74 -10.92 18.75
N GLY A 330 -5.37 -10.58 19.99
CA GLY A 330 -6.09 -9.63 20.84
C GLY A 330 -5.85 -8.15 20.52
N PHE A 331 -4.95 -7.86 19.57
CA PHE A 331 -4.64 -6.50 19.15
C PHE A 331 -4.28 -6.43 17.66
N GLY A 332 -4.51 -5.28 17.04
CA GLY A 332 -3.98 -4.88 15.74
C GLY A 332 -2.70 -4.06 15.89
N LEU A 333 -1.88 -4.06 14.84
CA LEU A 333 -0.73 -3.15 14.73
C LEU A 333 -1.02 -2.12 13.65
N CYS A 334 -0.91 -0.84 13.99
CA CYS A 334 -1.01 0.26 13.05
C CYS A 334 0.32 1.00 12.98
N ILE A 335 0.76 1.38 11.79
CA ILE A 335 1.90 2.28 11.61
C ILE A 335 1.42 3.73 11.59
N ARG A 336 2.16 4.61 12.28
CA ARG A 336 2.04 6.06 12.20
C ARG A 336 3.25 6.62 11.44
N ALA A 337 3.10 6.85 10.15
CA ALA A 337 4.18 7.31 9.29
C ALA A 337 4.43 8.83 9.45
N GLY A 338 5.22 9.18 10.45
CA GLY A 338 5.52 10.56 10.86
C GLY A 338 4.50 11.11 11.86
N ARG A 339 4.87 12.18 12.58
CA ARG A 339 4.08 12.71 13.71
C ARG A 339 2.64 13.05 13.36
N TYR A 340 2.39 13.47 12.11
CA TYR A 340 1.05 13.84 11.63
C TYR A 340 0.51 12.90 10.55
N GLY A 341 1.09 11.70 10.45
CA GLY A 341 0.60 10.63 9.59
C GLY A 341 -0.63 9.97 10.19
N ARG A 342 -1.58 9.56 9.33
CA ARG A 342 -2.75 8.78 9.75
C ARG A 342 -2.35 7.35 10.10
N LEU A 343 -2.99 6.79 11.11
CA LEU A 343 -2.83 5.38 11.46
C LEU A 343 -3.23 4.49 10.28
N THR A 344 -2.35 3.54 9.97
CA THR A 344 -2.54 2.60 8.86
C THR A 344 -2.31 1.19 9.37
N PRO A 345 -3.27 0.26 9.25
CA PRO A 345 -3.06 -1.12 9.65
C PRO A 345 -1.86 -1.75 8.93
N ILE A 346 -0.99 -2.44 9.68
CA ILE A 346 0.14 -3.18 9.12
C ILE A 346 -0.35 -4.59 8.78
N LEU A 347 -0.43 -4.90 7.48
CA LEU A 347 -1.02 -6.14 6.96
C LEU A 347 -0.01 -7.06 6.27
N ILE A 348 1.22 -6.60 6.14
CA ILE A 348 2.33 -7.27 5.47
C ILE A 348 3.61 -7.06 6.27
N ASP A 349 4.67 -7.76 5.89
CA ASP A 349 5.99 -7.59 6.49
C ASP A 349 6.47 -6.14 6.39
N LEU A 350 7.29 -5.74 7.37
CA LEU A 350 7.86 -4.40 7.43
C LEU A 350 8.74 -4.14 6.19
N PRO A 351 8.80 -2.89 5.70
CA PRO A 351 9.62 -2.55 4.56
C PRO A 351 11.09 -2.80 4.91
N ILE A 352 11.89 -3.30 3.98
CA ILE A 352 13.31 -3.54 4.17
C ILE A 352 14.04 -2.20 4.28
N GLY A 353 14.81 -2.04 5.35
CA GLY A 353 15.49 -0.80 5.72
C GLY A 353 15.76 -0.75 7.22
N ASN A 354 16.47 0.28 7.66
CA ASN A 354 16.82 0.50 9.07
C ASN A 354 16.18 1.78 9.65
N ASN A 355 15.21 2.36 8.92
CA ASN A 355 14.51 3.56 9.35
C ASN A 355 13.70 3.28 10.63
N LYS A 356 13.67 4.27 11.52
CA LYS A 356 12.79 4.25 12.69
C LYS A 356 11.33 4.15 12.27
N MET A 357 10.52 3.43 13.04
CA MET A 357 9.09 3.28 12.80
C MET A 357 8.30 3.45 14.08
N ASP A 358 7.17 4.13 13.98
CA ASP A 358 6.23 4.31 15.08
C ASP A 358 5.02 3.39 14.87
N ILE A 359 4.78 2.51 15.84
CA ILE A 359 3.73 1.49 15.80
C ILE A 359 2.76 1.68 16.96
N VAL A 360 1.48 1.83 16.65
CA VAL A 360 0.41 1.91 17.64
C VAL A 360 -0.23 0.53 17.78
N VAL A 361 -0.24 0.02 19.01
CA VAL A 361 -0.87 -1.25 19.39
C VAL A 361 -2.34 -0.98 19.71
N VAL A 362 -3.22 -1.39 18.82
CA VAL A 362 -4.66 -1.11 18.93
C VAL A 362 -5.36 -2.33 19.48
N ALA A 363 -5.99 -2.22 20.66
CA ALA A 363 -6.74 -3.33 21.26
C ALA A 363 -7.98 -3.67 20.43
N VAL A 364 -8.24 -4.96 20.20
CA VAL A 364 -9.43 -5.41 19.47
C VAL A 364 -10.70 -4.97 20.20
N GLY A 365 -11.67 -4.44 19.46
CA GLY A 365 -12.94 -3.93 19.99
C GLY A 365 -12.87 -2.51 20.57
N SER A 366 -11.69 -1.89 20.64
CA SER A 366 -11.56 -0.47 21.02
C SER A 366 -12.20 0.45 19.97
N THR A 367 -12.46 1.71 20.34
CA THR A 367 -12.92 2.74 19.40
C THR A 367 -11.99 2.85 18.19
N ALA A 368 -10.68 2.89 18.44
CA ALA A 368 -9.68 2.95 17.39
C ALA A 368 -9.73 1.74 16.45
N ASP A 369 -10.00 0.53 16.95
CA ASP A 369 -10.16 -0.69 16.15
C ASP A 369 -11.40 -0.61 15.24
N ASN A 370 -12.53 -0.16 15.79
CA ASN A 370 -13.79 -0.04 15.06
C ASN A 370 -13.72 0.99 13.90
N ASP A 371 -12.83 1.98 14.02
CA ASP A 371 -12.59 2.99 12.99
C ASP A 371 -11.65 2.50 11.88
N LEU A 372 -10.92 1.40 12.08
CA LEU A 372 -10.02 0.86 11.07
C LEU A 372 -10.79 0.37 9.85
N ARG A 373 -10.18 0.58 8.69
CA ARG A 373 -10.67 0.10 7.40
C ARG A 373 -9.53 -0.60 6.69
N TYR A 374 -9.83 -1.74 6.08
CA TYR A 374 -8.86 -2.60 5.41
C TYR A 374 -9.18 -2.67 3.91
N PRO A 375 -8.19 -2.55 3.01
CA PRO A 375 -8.44 -2.68 1.58
C PRO A 375 -8.65 -4.14 1.19
N ASN A 376 -9.73 -4.44 0.48
CA ASN A 376 -9.96 -5.75 -0.13
C ASN A 376 -9.14 -5.88 -1.42
N VAL A 377 -7.89 -6.31 -1.29
CA VAL A 377 -6.98 -6.44 -2.43
C VAL A 377 -7.36 -7.53 -3.43
N THR A 378 -8.31 -8.40 -3.09
CA THR A 378 -8.82 -9.44 -3.99
C THR A 378 -10.08 -9.05 -4.74
N ALA A 379 -10.68 -7.91 -4.40
CA ALA A 379 -11.85 -7.43 -5.11
C ALA A 379 -11.55 -7.31 -6.62
N PRO A 380 -12.51 -7.68 -7.48
CA PRO A 380 -12.32 -7.78 -8.93
C PRO A 380 -11.79 -6.52 -9.59
#